data_AF-A0A7X8A377-F1
#
_entry.id   AF-A0A7X8A377-F1
#
_cell.length_a   1.000
_cell.length_b   1.000
_cell.length_c   1.000
_cell.angle_alpha   90.00
_cell.angle_beta   90.00
_cell.angle_gamma   90.00
#
_symmetry.space_group_name_H-M   'P 1'
#
loop_
_entity.id
_entity.type
_entity.pdbx_description
1 polymer ?
#
loop_
_entity_poly.entity_id
_entity_poly.type
_entity_poly.pdbx_seq_one_letter_code
_entity_poly.pdbx_strand_id
1 'polypeptide(L)'
;MTKKISLAGFLSLAVLLAVLPPGGFSAWTWQTGIRWAYFFMLSFFVSLAFVPLSCFIALKFEVVDKPDERRVHKGEIPRLGGLAVWAAFIAAFLRNTDFSLMIFGIAVSSSIVFFIGVYDDIKKASA
;
A
#
# COMPACT_ATOMS: atom_id res chain seq x y z
N MET A 1 -2.01 29.90 4.39
CA MET A 1 -0.71 29.17 4.53
C MET A 1 -0.98 27.68 4.72
N THR A 2 -1.33 26.97 3.65
CA THR A 2 -1.42 25.51 3.65
C THR A 2 -0.01 24.97 3.44
N LYS A 3 0.62 24.44 4.50
CA LYS A 3 1.88 23.71 4.36
C LYS A 3 1.62 22.57 3.37
N LYS A 4 2.13 22.68 2.14
CA LYS A 4 2.29 21.54 1.23
C LYS A 4 3.20 20.56 1.96
N ILE A 5 2.61 19.64 2.72
CA ILE A 5 3.31 18.47 3.25
C ILE A 5 3.83 17.76 2.00
N SER A 6 5.13 17.87 1.77
CA SER A 6 5.74 17.41 0.54
C SER A 6 5.65 15.89 0.51
N LEU A 7 4.74 15.38 -0.31
CA LEU A 7 4.63 13.97 -0.67
C LEU A 7 6.02 13.39 -1.05
N ALA A 8 6.89 14.24 -1.62
CA ALA A 8 8.27 13.89 -1.97
C ALA A 8 9.15 13.55 -0.75
N GLY A 9 8.89 14.10 0.44
CA GLY A 9 9.64 13.79 1.67
C GLY A 9 9.26 12.45 2.30
N PHE A 10 7.99 12.05 2.19
CA PHE A 10 7.54 10.72 2.60
C PHE A 10 7.96 9.65 1.57
N LEU A 11 7.87 9.98 0.28
CA LEU A 11 8.42 9.16 -0.79
C LEU A 11 9.92 8.95 -0.64
N SER A 12 10.71 10.00 -0.31
CA SER A 12 12.15 9.85 -0.14
C SER A 12 12.53 8.99 1.06
N LEU A 13 11.78 9.04 2.16
CA LEU A 13 12.01 8.19 3.35
C LEU A 13 11.58 6.73 3.10
N ALA A 14 10.45 6.50 2.42
CA ALA A 14 10.03 5.17 2.00
C ALA A 14 11.00 4.56 0.98
N VAL A 15 11.52 5.38 0.07
CA VAL A 15 12.59 5.01 -0.87
C VAL A 15 13.87 4.71 -0.09
N LEU A 16 14.26 5.52 0.90
CA LEU A 16 15.45 5.25 1.73
C LEU A 16 15.34 3.90 2.48
N LEU A 17 14.15 3.58 3.01
CA LEU A 17 13.86 2.32 3.69
C LEU A 17 13.80 1.13 2.72
N ALA A 18 13.34 1.33 1.49
CA ALA A 18 13.36 0.33 0.42
C ALA A 18 14.77 0.12 -0.19
N VAL A 19 15.60 1.17 -0.21
CA VAL A 19 16.95 1.21 -0.80
C VAL A 19 18.03 0.63 0.11
N LEU A 20 17.73 0.40 1.40
CA LEU A 20 18.62 -0.42 2.23
C LEU A 20 18.89 -1.75 1.50
N PRO A 21 20.10 -2.33 1.53
CA PRO A 21 20.40 -3.57 0.81
C PRO A 21 19.59 -4.75 1.35
N PRO A 22 19.28 -5.78 0.53
CA PRO A 22 19.09 -7.13 1.07
C PRO A 22 20.39 -7.48 1.83
N GLY A 23 20.43 -7.22 3.14
CA GLY A 23 21.62 -7.35 4.00
C GLY A 23 22.32 -6.06 4.53
N GLY A 24 21.72 -4.86 4.58
CA GLY A 24 22.38 -3.65 5.13
C GLY A 24 22.69 -3.64 6.65
N PHE A 25 23.85 -3.06 7.05
CA PHE A 25 24.60 -3.02 8.33
C PHE A 25 25.01 -4.34 9.00
N SER A 26 24.50 -5.49 8.56
CA SER A 26 25.19 -6.79 8.64
C SER A 26 24.21 -7.88 8.19
N ALA A 27 24.71 -8.90 7.49
CA ALA A 27 24.02 -10.18 7.27
C ALA A 27 23.45 -10.82 8.57
N TRP A 28 23.77 -10.27 9.74
CA TRP A 28 23.25 -10.63 11.06
C TRP A 28 21.75 -10.36 11.27
N THR A 29 21.12 -9.42 10.54
CA THR A 29 19.66 -9.18 10.70
C THR A 29 18.80 -10.31 10.12
N TRP A 30 19.37 -11.20 9.29
CA TRP A 30 18.68 -12.39 8.76
C TRP A 30 18.69 -13.57 9.73
N GLN A 31 19.51 -13.52 10.80
CA GLN A 31 19.60 -14.61 11.79
C GLN A 31 18.84 -14.31 13.09
N THR A 32 18.53 -13.04 13.35
CA THR A 32 17.79 -12.59 14.54
C THR A 32 16.37 -12.15 14.17
N GLY A 33 15.40 -12.23 15.10
CA GLY A 33 13.99 -11.86 14.88
C GLY A 33 13.72 -10.44 14.34
N ILE A 34 14.77 -9.61 14.26
CA ILE A 34 14.83 -8.28 13.65
C ILE A 34 14.32 -8.28 12.20
N ARG A 35 14.48 -9.38 11.44
CA ARG A 35 13.94 -9.51 10.08
C ARG A 35 12.44 -9.23 9.99
N TRP A 36 11.65 -9.72 10.94
CA TRP A 36 10.20 -9.53 10.96
C TRP A 36 9.82 -8.09 11.30
N ALA A 37 10.53 -7.48 12.24
CA ALA A 37 10.35 -6.06 12.57
C ALA A 37 10.67 -5.17 11.37
N TYR A 38 11.70 -5.52 10.59
CA TYR A 38 12.04 -4.82 9.34
C TYR A 38 10.90 -4.90 8.32
N PHE A 39 10.35 -6.09 8.04
CA PHE A 39 9.23 -6.21 7.09
C PHE A 39 7.98 -5.47 7.58
N PHE A 40 7.69 -5.52 8.88
CA PHE A 40 6.58 -4.77 9.47
C PHE A 40 6.75 -3.26 9.27
N MET A 41 7.93 -2.71 9.60
CA MET A 41 8.23 -1.28 9.40
C MET A 41 8.17 -0.91 7.92
N LEU A 42 8.74 -1.73 7.04
CA LEU A 42 8.69 -1.52 5.59
C LEU A 42 7.24 -1.44 5.10
N SER A 43 6.41 -2.43 5.40
CA SER A 43 5.00 -2.43 5.01
C SER A 43 4.23 -1.26 5.62
N PHE A 44 4.50 -0.90 6.88
CA PHE A 44 3.87 0.25 7.54
C PHE A 44 4.15 1.56 6.82
N PHE A 45 5.43 1.86 6.54
CA PHE A 45 5.82 3.11 5.87
C PHE A 45 5.41 3.14 4.40
N VAL A 46 5.49 2.02 3.69
CA VAL A 46 4.99 1.93 2.31
C VAL A 46 3.48 2.15 2.29
N SER A 47 2.71 1.51 3.16
CA SER A 47 1.26 1.72 3.22
C SER A 47 0.93 3.18 3.50
N LEU A 48 1.57 3.77 4.51
CA LEU A 48 1.35 5.18 4.88
C LEU A 48 1.70 6.15 3.73
N ALA A 49 2.77 5.88 2.98
CA ALA A 49 3.13 6.68 1.81
C ALA A 49 2.16 6.49 0.62
N PHE A 50 1.57 5.30 0.47
CA PHE A 50 0.63 5.01 -0.60
C PHE A 50 -0.82 5.43 -0.31
N VAL A 51 -1.20 5.69 0.96
CA VAL A 51 -2.53 6.24 1.32
C VAL A 51 -2.87 7.54 0.54
N PRO A 52 -2.04 8.60 0.56
CA PRO A 52 -2.37 9.82 -0.19
C PRO A 52 -2.43 9.59 -1.71
N LEU A 53 -1.62 8.66 -2.23
CA LEU A 53 -1.66 8.28 -3.64
C LEU A 53 -2.97 7.55 -3.99
N SER A 54 -3.40 6.63 -3.12
CA SER A 54 -4.69 5.95 -3.23
C SER A 54 -5.86 6.94 -3.23
N CYS A 55 -5.86 7.90 -2.31
CA CYS A 55 -6.87 8.97 -2.28
C CYS A 55 -6.87 9.80 -3.57
N PHE A 56 -5.69 10.17 -4.07
CA PHE A 56 -5.56 10.94 -5.31
C PHE A 56 -6.09 10.17 -6.53
N ILE A 57 -5.77 8.87 -6.63
CA ILE A 57 -6.26 8.01 -7.72
C ILE A 57 -7.78 7.86 -7.61
N ALA A 58 -8.31 7.59 -6.41
CA ALA A 58 -9.75 7.46 -6.19
C ALA A 58 -10.53 8.71 -6.62
N LEU A 59 -10.06 9.90 -6.25
CA LEU A 59 -10.66 11.17 -6.66
C LEU A 59 -10.57 11.39 -8.17
N LYS A 60 -9.42 11.05 -8.79
CA LYS A 60 -9.20 11.25 -10.23
C LYS A 60 -10.08 10.35 -11.09
N PHE A 61 -10.35 9.12 -10.65
CA PHE A 61 -11.19 8.16 -11.36
C PHE A 61 -12.65 8.16 -10.90
N GLU A 62 -13.05 9.15 -10.07
CA GLU A 62 -14.38 9.23 -9.44
C GLU A 62 -14.80 7.94 -8.70
N VAL A 63 -13.83 7.14 -8.24
CA VAL A 63 -14.07 5.94 -7.42
C VAL A 63 -14.25 6.37 -5.97
N VAL A 64 -15.27 7.20 -5.75
CA VAL A 64 -15.60 7.82 -4.48
C VAL A 64 -17.02 7.49 -4.08
N ASP A 65 -17.21 7.39 -2.77
CA ASP A 65 -18.52 7.29 -2.18
C ASP A 65 -19.16 8.68 -2.09
N LYS A 66 -20.15 8.94 -2.96
CA LYS A 66 -20.90 10.19 -2.92
C LYS A 66 -21.93 10.14 -1.77
N PRO A 67 -22.16 11.25 -1.06
CA PRO A 67 -23.17 11.31 -0.03
C PRO A 67 -24.56 11.09 -0.64
N ASP A 68 -25.34 10.22 0.00
CA ASP A 68 -26.71 9.88 -0.37
C ASP A 68 -27.62 10.12 0.84
N GLU A 69 -28.94 10.23 0.66
CA GLU A 69 -29.91 10.53 1.74
C GLU A 69 -29.88 9.51 2.89
N ARG A 70 -29.28 8.33 2.64
CA ARG A 70 -29.07 7.26 3.63
C ARG A 70 -27.69 7.26 4.29
N ARG A 71 -26.75 8.11 3.89
CA ARG A 71 -25.35 8.09 4.37
C ARG A 71 -25.02 9.33 5.22
N VAL A 72 -24.43 9.10 6.40
CA VAL A 72 -24.20 10.13 7.45
C VAL A 72 -23.00 11.05 7.17
N HIS A 73 -22.18 10.72 6.16
CA HIS A 73 -20.97 11.49 5.83
C HIS A 73 -21.28 12.62 4.85
N LYS A 74 -20.72 13.80 5.12
CA LYS A 74 -20.98 15.03 4.35
C LYS A 74 -20.02 15.26 3.17
N GLY A 75 -19.10 14.35 2.91
CA GLY A 75 -18.07 14.51 1.87
C GLY A 75 -17.81 13.20 1.12
N GLU A 76 -17.12 13.32 0.00
CA GLU A 76 -16.71 12.19 -0.84
C GLU A 76 -15.65 11.34 -0.12
N ILE A 77 -15.90 10.04 0.02
CA ILE A 77 -14.96 9.11 0.66
C ILE A 77 -14.28 8.26 -0.42
N PRO A 78 -12.96 8.30 -0.57
CA PRO A 78 -12.25 7.49 -1.56
C PRO A 78 -12.35 6.00 -1.22
N ARG A 79 -12.71 5.15 -2.20
CA ARG A 79 -12.93 3.71 -1.97
C ARG A 79 -11.70 2.83 -2.26
N LEU A 80 -10.62 3.38 -2.84
CA LEU A 80 -9.43 2.61 -3.24
C LEU A 80 -8.39 2.37 -2.13
N GLY A 81 -8.78 2.33 -0.86
CA GLY A 81 -7.85 2.14 0.27
C GLY A 81 -7.03 0.84 0.18
N GLY A 82 -7.59 -0.21 -0.43
CA GLY A 82 -6.92 -1.49 -0.65
C GLY A 82 -5.62 -1.39 -1.46
N LEU A 83 -5.47 -0.36 -2.31
CA LEU A 83 -4.25 -0.15 -3.10
C LEU A 83 -3.02 0.06 -2.20
N ALA A 84 -3.18 0.80 -1.11
CA ALA A 84 -2.07 1.07 -0.20
C ALA A 84 -1.61 -0.19 0.54
N VAL A 85 -2.55 -1.06 0.92
CA VAL A 85 -2.27 -2.32 1.60
C VAL A 85 -1.65 -3.34 0.64
N TRP A 86 -2.22 -3.49 -0.55
CA TRP A 86 -1.69 -4.38 -1.58
C TRP A 86 -0.26 -3.97 -1.99
N ALA A 87 -0.01 -2.68 -2.22
CA ALA A 87 1.32 -2.18 -2.54
C ALA A 87 2.34 -2.45 -1.41
N ALA A 88 1.95 -2.26 -0.15
CA ALA A 88 2.80 -2.54 1.01
C ALA A 88 3.14 -4.03 1.16
N PHE A 89 2.18 -4.91 0.86
CA PHE A 89 2.39 -6.35 0.86
C PHE A 89 3.33 -6.79 -0.28
N ILE A 90 3.09 -6.32 -1.51
CA ILE A 90 3.96 -6.63 -2.66
C ILE A 90 5.38 -6.10 -2.44
N ALA A 91 5.54 -4.90 -1.86
CA ALA A 91 6.86 -4.36 -1.52
C ALA A 91 7.62 -5.25 -0.52
N ALA A 92 6.95 -5.73 0.54
CA ALA A 92 7.56 -6.66 1.48
C ALA A 92 7.85 -8.04 0.85
N PHE A 93 6.95 -8.54 0.00
CA PHE A 93 7.13 -9.79 -0.73
C PHE A 93 8.33 -9.74 -1.68
N LEU A 94 8.43 -8.72 -2.53
CA LEU A 94 9.56 -8.53 -3.45
C LEU A 94 10.88 -8.37 -2.70
N ARG A 95 10.81 -7.84 -1.47
CA ARG A 95 11.97 -7.66 -0.63
C ARG A 95 12.42 -8.93 0.10
N ASN A 96 11.52 -9.90 0.24
CA ASN A 96 11.88 -11.18 0.83
C ASN A 96 12.81 -11.95 -0.11
N THR A 97 13.99 -12.33 0.38
CA THR A 97 14.98 -13.08 -0.39
C THR A 97 14.68 -14.57 -0.46
N ASP A 98 13.86 -15.07 0.46
CA ASP A 98 13.49 -16.49 0.55
C ASP A 98 12.13 -16.73 -0.12
N PHE A 99 12.15 -16.94 -1.44
CA PHE A 99 10.93 -17.24 -2.19
C PHE A 99 10.55 -18.71 -2.05
N SER A 100 9.51 -18.99 -1.28
CA SER A 100 8.83 -20.29 -1.31
C SER A 100 7.65 -20.25 -2.29
N LEU A 101 7.35 -21.39 -2.91
CA LEU A 101 6.19 -21.54 -3.80
C LEU A 101 4.88 -21.13 -3.10
N MET A 102 4.79 -21.39 -1.78
CA MET A 102 3.64 -21.02 -0.96
C MET A 102 3.47 -19.50 -0.86
N ILE A 103 4.54 -18.76 -0.54
CA ILE A 103 4.47 -17.30 -0.43
C ILE A 103 4.21 -16.68 -1.81
N PHE A 104 4.80 -17.24 -2.87
CA PHE A 104 4.50 -16.83 -4.24
C PHE A 104 3.01 -17.03 -4.59
N GLY A 105 2.42 -18.18 -4.23
CA GLY A 105 1.00 -18.44 -4.41
C GLY A 105 0.10 -17.46 -3.65
N ILE A 106 0.50 -17.05 -2.44
CA ILE A 106 -0.19 -15.98 -1.69
C ILE A 106 -0.09 -14.66 -2.45
N ALA A 107 1.08 -14.32 -2.99
CA ALA A 107 1.26 -13.06 -3.72
C ALA A 107 0.44 -12.97 -5.02
N VAL A 108 0.34 -14.08 -5.74
CA VAL A 108 -0.51 -14.18 -6.94
C VAL A 108 -1.98 -14.07 -6.56
N SER A 109 -2.44 -14.86 -5.58
CA SER A 109 -3.85 -14.86 -5.18
C SER A 109 -4.31 -13.53 -4.58
N SER A 110 -3.47 -12.89 -3.74
CA SER A 110 -3.77 -11.55 -3.22
C SER A 110 -3.88 -10.51 -4.33
N SER A 111 -3.06 -10.62 -5.37
CA SER A 111 -3.11 -9.71 -6.52
C SER A 111 -4.38 -9.91 -7.34
N ILE A 112 -4.80 -11.16 -7.56
CA ILE A 112 -6.08 -11.47 -8.22
C ILE A 112 -7.25 -10.86 -7.45
N VAL A 113 -7.33 -11.12 -6.14
CA VAL A 113 -8.40 -10.58 -5.28
C VAL A 113 -8.40 -9.06 -5.29
N PHE A 114 -7.23 -8.42 -5.21
CA PHE A 114 -7.10 -6.98 -5.28
C PHE A 114 -7.65 -6.41 -6.58
N PHE A 115 -7.25 -6.93 -7.75
CA PHE A 115 -7.72 -6.43 -9.04
C PHE A 115 -9.22 -6.66 -9.26
N ILE A 116 -9.76 -7.79 -8.78
CA ILE A 116 -11.21 -8.04 -8.79
C ILE A 116 -11.94 -7.01 -7.93
N GLY A 117 -11.44 -6.73 -6.72
CA GLY A 117 -12.01 -5.73 -5.83
C GLY A 117 -12.00 -4.33 -6.43
N VAL A 118 -10.87 -3.92 -7.04
CA VAL A 118 -10.77 -2.63 -7.75
C VAL A 118 -11.77 -2.55 -8.91
N TYR A 119 -11.95 -3.63 -9.66
CA TYR A 119 -12.92 -3.69 -10.74
C TYR A 119 -14.36 -3.54 -10.24
N ASP A 120 -14.71 -4.19 -9.14
CA ASP A 120 -16.04 -4.06 -8.49
C ASP A 120 -16.29 -2.64 -7.97
N ASP A 121 -15.29 -2.02 -7.33
CA ASP A 121 -15.38 -0.65 -6.82
C ASP A 121 -15.56 0.37 -7.94
N ILE A 122 -14.87 0.21 -9.08
CA ILE A 122 -15.02 1.07 -10.25
C ILE A 122 -16.43 0.91 -10.84
N LYS A 123 -16.92 -0.33 -11.01
CA LYS A 123 -18.25 -0.56 -11.58
C LYS A 123 -19.38 0.00 -10.73
N LYS A 124 -19.29 -0.15 -9.40
CA LYS A 124 -20.28 0.39 -8.46
C LYS A 124 -20.23 1.91 -8.33
N ALA A 125 -19.15 2.57 -8.75
CA ALA A 125 -19.06 4.02 -8.82
C ALA A 125 -19.65 4.59 -10.13
N SER A 126 -19.73 3.77 -11.18
CA SER A 126 -20.24 4.16 -12.51
C SER A 126 -21.75 3.92 -12.71
N ALA A 127 -22.42 3.26 -11.76
CA ALA A 127 -23.85 2.94 -11.79
C ALA A 127 -24.62 3.80 -10.78
#